data_AF-R6RGI9-F1
#
_entry.id   AF-R6RGI9-F1
#
_cell.length_a   1.000
_cell.length_b   1.000
_cell.length_c   1.000
_cell.angle_alpha   90.00
_cell.angle_beta   90.00
_cell.angle_gamma   90.00
#
_symmetry.space_group_name_H-M   'P 1'
#
loop_
_entity.id
_entity.type
_entity.pdbx_description
1 polymer ?
#
loop_
_entity_poly.entity_id
_entity_poly.type
_entity_poly.pdbx_seq_one_letter_code
_entity_poly.pdbx_strand_id
1 'polypeptide(L)'
;MKYKKELKNLITICKYRYSFCNGEEEIELEVNNIIIEIGIEFDKINLVINNNGNRLNYLKTDFLDSSTKNQLHSIINACFDKKIKLSQIDIILYEFLKQNN
;
A
#
# COMPACT_ATOMS: atom_id res chain seq x y z
N MET A 1 -12.04 -3.36 -10.99
CA MET A 1 -10.93 -2.61 -10.38
C MET A 1 -9.79 -2.50 -11.36
N LYS A 2 -9.37 -1.28 -11.68
CA LYS A 2 -8.33 -1.00 -12.66
C LYS A 2 -6.95 -1.33 -12.09
N TYR A 3 -6.75 -1.09 -10.80
CA TYR A 3 -5.45 -1.16 -10.15
C TYR A 3 -5.20 -2.44 -9.34
N LYS A 4 -6.24 -3.19 -8.98
CA LYS A 4 -6.11 -4.51 -8.32
C LYS A 4 -5.17 -5.49 -9.04
N LYS A 5 -5.07 -5.43 -10.37
CA LYS A 5 -4.18 -6.31 -11.16
C LYS A 5 -2.69 -5.97 -11.00
N GLU A 6 -2.38 -4.80 -10.46
CA GLU A 6 -1.01 -4.29 -10.27
C GLU A 6 -0.40 -4.73 -8.95
N LEU A 7 -1.24 -5.07 -7.96
CA LEU A 7 -0.81 -5.69 -6.72
C LEU A 7 -0.67 -7.19 -6.96
N LYS A 8 0.46 -7.67 -7.45
CA LYS A 8 0.65 -9.09 -7.80
C LYS A 8 1.23 -9.91 -6.66
N ASN A 9 1.97 -9.27 -5.77
CA ASN A 9 2.68 -9.93 -4.68
C ASN A 9 1.86 -9.88 -3.39
N LEU A 10 1.40 -8.70 -2.97
CA LEU A 10 0.62 -8.54 -1.74
C LEU A 10 -0.67 -9.39 -1.76
N ILE A 11 -1.25 -9.57 -2.94
CA ILE A 11 -2.46 -10.38 -3.13
C ILE A 11 -2.28 -11.86 -2.77
N THR A 12 -1.05 -12.35 -2.74
CA THR A 12 -0.71 -13.74 -2.41
C THR A 12 -0.68 -13.99 -0.91
N ILE A 13 -0.57 -12.93 -0.10
CA ILE A 13 -0.43 -13.01 1.36
C ILE A 13 -1.59 -12.33 2.12
N CYS A 14 -2.46 -11.58 1.44
CA CYS A 14 -3.56 -10.86 2.08
C CYS A 14 -4.88 -11.67 2.14
N LYS A 15 -5.68 -11.49 3.20
CA LYS A 15 -6.99 -12.15 3.38
C LYS A 15 -8.19 -11.39 2.79
N TYR A 16 -8.25 -10.07 2.89
CA TYR A 16 -9.40 -9.26 2.49
C TYR A 16 -9.08 -8.24 1.41
N ARG A 17 -10.07 -7.92 0.56
CA ARG A 17 -10.00 -6.89 -0.47
C ARG A 17 -11.33 -6.15 -0.56
N TYR A 18 -11.41 -4.97 0.05
CA TYR A 18 -12.47 -4.03 -0.25
C TYR A 18 -12.04 -3.08 -1.37
N SER A 19 -13.01 -2.75 -2.20
CA SER A 19 -12.84 -1.82 -3.31
C SER A 19 -14.10 -1.05 -3.55
N PHE A 20 -14.04 0.27 -3.35
CA PHE A 20 -15.10 1.18 -3.73
C PHE A 20 -14.66 2.00 -4.93
N CYS A 21 -15.63 2.45 -5.75
CA CYS A 21 -15.35 3.25 -6.93
C CYS A 21 -16.42 4.32 -7.09
N ASN A 22 -16.10 5.54 -6.68
CA ASN A 22 -16.84 6.78 -6.99
C ASN A 22 -15.90 7.80 -7.68
N GLY A 23 -14.98 7.32 -8.54
CA GLY A 23 -13.91 8.13 -9.14
C GLY A 23 -12.54 7.97 -8.46
N GLU A 24 -12.54 7.46 -7.23
CA GLU A 24 -11.37 7.08 -6.44
C GLU A 24 -11.38 5.57 -6.20
N GLU A 25 -10.20 4.93 -6.25
CA GLU A 25 -10.04 3.50 -5.97
C GLU A 25 -9.30 3.36 -4.63
N GLU A 26 -9.97 2.79 -3.62
CA GLU A 26 -9.35 2.41 -2.35
C GLU A 26 -9.16 0.89 -2.33
N ILE A 27 -7.97 0.45 -1.96
CA ILE A 27 -7.62 -0.97 -1.81
C ILE A 27 -7.22 -1.20 -0.36
N GLU A 28 -7.97 -2.06 0.32
CA GLU A 28 -7.61 -2.53 1.65
C GLU A 28 -7.06 -3.96 1.57
N LEU A 29 -5.95 -4.22 2.25
CA LEU A 29 -5.27 -5.51 2.31
C LEU A 29 -4.97 -5.84 3.77
N GLU A 30 -5.46 -6.98 4.25
CA GLU A 30 -5.15 -7.47 5.59
C GLU A 30 -4.09 -8.57 5.55
N VAL A 31 -2.98 -8.38 6.25
CA VAL A 31 -1.88 -9.34 6.43
C VAL A 31 -1.54 -9.42 7.92
N ASN A 32 -1.71 -10.58 8.56
CA ASN A 32 -1.36 -10.80 9.97
C ASN A 32 -1.89 -9.73 10.95
N ASN A 33 -3.19 -9.41 10.85
CA ASN A 33 -3.88 -8.36 11.64
C ASN A 33 -3.41 -6.92 11.35
N ILE A 34 -2.58 -6.73 10.32
CA ILE A 34 -2.17 -5.42 9.82
C ILE A 34 -2.98 -5.12 8.58
N ILE A 35 -3.63 -3.97 8.59
CA ILE A 35 -4.43 -3.49 7.48
C ILE A 35 -3.63 -2.41 6.74
N ILE A 36 -3.43 -2.63 5.44
CA ILE A 36 -2.78 -1.69 4.53
C ILE A 36 -3.84 -1.13 3.60
N GLU A 37 -3.98 0.19 3.61
CA GLU A 37 -4.95 0.92 2.81
C GLU A 37 -4.23 1.76 1.77
N ILE A 38 -4.55 1.54 0.50
CA ILE A 38 -3.99 2.24 -0.65
C ILE A 38 -5.11 3.02 -1.34
N GLY A 39 -5.14 4.33 -1.11
CA GLY A 39 -6.06 5.25 -1.78
C GLY A 39 -5.48 5.79 -3.07
N ILE A 40 -6.21 5.72 -4.17
CA ILE A 40 -5.77 6.13 -5.51
C ILE A 40 -6.78 7.15 -6.06
N GLU A 41 -6.38 8.43 -6.10
CA GLU A 41 -7.21 9.56 -6.53
C GLU A 41 -6.45 10.35 -7.62
N PHE A 42 -7.03 10.59 -8.80
CA PHE A 42 -6.43 11.32 -9.95
C PHE A 42 -4.95 11.04 -10.27
N ASP A 43 -4.00 11.76 -9.64
CA ASP A 43 -2.53 11.60 -9.78
C ASP A 43 -1.80 11.27 -8.46
N LYS A 44 -2.56 11.09 -7.37
CA LYS A 44 -2.06 10.83 -6.02
C LYS A 44 -2.29 9.38 -5.61
N ILE A 45 -1.35 8.90 -4.78
CA ILE A 45 -1.48 7.66 -4.03
C ILE A 45 -1.32 8.01 -2.56
N ASN A 46 -2.27 7.61 -1.75
CA ASN A 46 -2.20 7.68 -0.30
C ASN A 46 -1.98 6.27 0.25
N LEU A 47 -1.10 6.15 1.23
CA LEU A 47 -0.82 4.89 1.91
C LEU A 47 -1.03 5.07 3.42
N VAL A 48 -1.88 4.23 3.97
CA VAL A 48 -2.19 4.20 5.40
C VAL A 48 -1.99 2.78 5.91
N ILE A 49 -1.48 2.68 7.13
CA ILE A 49 -1.22 1.42 7.81
C ILE A 49 -1.98 1.48 9.13
N ASN A 50 -2.87 0.52 9.32
CA ASN A 50 -3.56 0.27 10.56
C ASN A 50 -2.97 -0.99 11.20
N ASN A 51 -2.25 -0.79 12.30
CA ASN A 51 -1.65 -1.85 13.09
C ASN A 51 -2.32 -1.85 14.47
N ASN A 52 -3.07 -2.92 14.79
CA ASN A 52 -3.79 -3.06 16.06
C ASN A 52 -4.71 -1.87 16.41
N GLY A 53 -5.42 -1.31 15.40
CA GLY A 53 -6.33 -0.17 15.57
C GLY A 53 -5.64 1.20 15.50
N ASN A 54 -4.31 1.25 15.40
CA ASN A 54 -3.58 2.50 15.20
C ASN A 54 -3.43 2.78 13.70
N ARG A 55 -4.39 3.53 13.14
CA ARG A 55 -4.42 3.93 11.73
C ARG A 55 -3.59 5.19 11.49
N LEU A 56 -2.43 5.04 10.87
CA LEU A 56 -1.49 6.13 10.61
C LEU A 56 -1.04 6.16 9.15
N ASN A 57 -0.71 7.35 8.67
CA ASN A 57 0.02 7.51 7.42
C ASN A 57 1.34 6.72 7.49
N TYR A 58 1.75 6.09 6.37
CA TYR A 58 2.95 5.26 6.31
C TYR A 58 4.24 5.95 6.79
N LEU A 59 4.33 7.29 6.70
CA LEU A 59 5.47 8.05 7.22
C LEU A 59 5.50 8.12 8.76
N LYS A 60 4.33 8.05 9.39
CA LYS A 60 4.14 8.27 10.83
C LYS A 60 4.06 6.98 11.65
N THR A 61 3.72 5.85 11.03
CA THR A 61 3.68 4.56 11.72
C THR A 61 5.07 4.10 12.17
N ASP A 62 5.17 3.42 13.31
CA ASP A 62 6.39 2.75 13.77
C ASP A 62 6.57 1.35 13.14
N PHE A 63 5.54 0.83 12.47
CA PHE A 63 5.56 -0.49 11.84
C PHE A 63 6.60 -0.60 10.72
N LEU A 64 6.79 0.45 9.93
CA LEU A 64 7.79 0.47 8.85
C LEU A 64 9.10 1.08 9.32
N ASP A 65 10.21 0.48 8.92
CA ASP A 65 11.53 1.07 9.12
C ASP A 65 11.75 2.31 8.25
N SER A 66 12.78 3.10 8.58
CA SER A 66 13.07 4.36 7.89
C SER A 66 13.46 4.16 6.42
N SER A 67 14.09 3.04 6.07
CA SER A 67 14.49 2.73 4.70
C SER A 67 13.26 2.46 3.84
N THR A 68 12.35 1.59 4.30
CA THR A 68 11.09 1.29 3.61
C THR A 68 10.23 2.55 3.46
N LYS A 69 10.13 3.38 4.51
CA LYS A 69 9.42 4.67 4.42
C LYS A 69 9.98 5.57 3.33
N ASN A 70 11.30 5.71 3.25
CA ASN A 70 11.94 6.58 2.27
C ASN A 70 11.73 6.08 0.83
N GLN A 71 11.79 4.77 0.61
CA GLN A 71 11.52 4.17 -0.70
C GLN A 71 10.06 4.42 -1.13
N LEU A 72 9.10 4.14 -0.25
CA LEU A 72 7.68 4.40 -0.51
C LEU A 72 7.43 5.90 -0.77
N HIS A 73 8.05 6.77 0.01
CA HIS A 73 7.90 8.21 -0.13
C HIS A 73 8.39 8.72 -1.49
N SER A 74 9.55 8.24 -1.93
CA SER A 74 10.12 8.56 -3.23
C SER A 74 9.18 8.15 -4.37
N ILE A 75 8.64 6.92 -4.33
CA ILE A 75 7.74 6.40 -5.36
C ILE A 75 6.41 7.14 -5.39
N ILE A 76 5.82 7.38 -4.23
CA ILE A 76 4.52 8.06 -4.10
C ILE A 76 4.63 9.49 -4.67
N ASN A 77 5.71 10.20 -4.36
CA ASN A 77 5.94 11.58 -4.79
C ASN A 77 6.45 11.74 -6.24
N ALA A 78 6.99 10.70 -6.87
CA ALA A 78 7.47 10.80 -8.25
C ALA A 78 6.32 11.09 -9.25
N CYS A 79 6.55 11.76 -10.38
CA CYS A 79 5.47 12.14 -11.32
C CYS A 79 5.16 11.12 -12.45
N PHE A 80 5.35 9.81 -12.20
CA PHE A 80 5.15 8.75 -13.21
C PHE A 80 3.72 8.16 -13.22
N ASP A 81 3.40 7.36 -14.25
CA ASP A 81 2.17 6.57 -14.36
C ASP A 81 1.87 5.80 -13.06
N LYS A 82 0.68 6.02 -12.50
CA LYS A 82 0.19 5.38 -11.27
C LYS A 82 0.33 3.86 -11.27
N LYS A 83 0.15 3.23 -12.42
CA LYS A 83 0.29 1.79 -12.58
C LYS A 83 1.70 1.34 -12.19
N ILE A 84 2.71 2.08 -12.65
CA ILE A 84 4.12 1.81 -12.35
C ILE A 84 4.36 2.01 -10.85
N LYS A 85 3.84 3.10 -10.25
CA LYS A 85 3.97 3.34 -8.80
C LYS A 85 3.41 2.22 -7.95
N LEU A 86 2.19 1.76 -8.26
CA LEU A 86 1.51 0.73 -7.46
C LEU A 86 2.23 -0.62 -7.53
N SER A 87 2.75 -1.01 -8.68
CA SER A 87 3.56 -2.23 -8.79
C SER A 87 4.86 -2.16 -7.97
N GLN A 88 5.47 -0.98 -7.83
CA GLN A 88 6.65 -0.80 -6.99
C GLN A 88 6.30 -0.79 -5.49
N ILE A 89 5.20 -0.15 -5.11
CA ILE A 89 4.66 -0.20 -3.75
C ILE A 89 4.34 -1.64 -3.35
N ASP A 90 3.73 -2.41 -4.26
CA ASP A 90 3.44 -3.84 -4.07
C ASP A 90 4.69 -4.66 -3.75
N ILE A 91 5.77 -4.49 -4.52
CA ILE A 91 7.04 -5.19 -4.31
C ILE A 91 7.65 -4.81 -2.95
N ILE A 92 7.73 -3.52 -2.64
CA ILE A 92 8.38 -3.05 -1.40
C ILE A 92 7.65 -3.56 -0.17
N LEU A 93 6.33 -3.40 -0.13
CA LEU A 93 5.54 -3.85 1.01
C LEU A 93 5.54 -5.37 1.13
N TYR A 94 5.52 -6.10 0.00
CA TYR A 94 5.61 -7.56 0.02
C TYR A 94 6.93 -8.05 0.61
N GLU A 95 8.07 -7.52 0.15
CA GLU A 95 9.38 -7.90 0.67
C GLU A 95 9.53 -7.55 2.15
N PHE A 96 9.04 -6.37 2.56
CA PHE A 96 9.02 -5.99 3.98
C PHE A 96 8.22 -6.98 4.83
N LEU A 97 6.99 -7.31 4.41
CA LEU A 97 6.11 -8.22 5.13
C LEU A 97 6.67 -9.65 5.16
N LYS A 98 7.38 -10.08 4.13
CA LYS A 98 7.99 -11.41 4.07
C LYS A 98 9.20 -11.56 4.98
N GLN A 99 9.92 -10.47 5.24
CA GLN A 99 11.10 -10.47 6.13
C GLN A 99 10.72 -10.34 7.61
N ASN A 100 9.56 -9.76 7.91
CA ASN A 100 9.10 -9.45 9.26
C ASN A 100 7.95 -10.36 9.75
N ASN A 101 7.67 -11.46 9.03
CA ASN A 101 6.74 -12.53 9.42
C ASN A 101 7.44 -13.89 9.33
#